data_AF-A0A1W2GL44-F1
#
_entry.id   AF-A0A1W2GL44-F1
#
_cell.length_a   1.000
_cell.length_b   1.000
_cell.length_c   1.000
_cell.angle_alpha   90.00
_cell.angle_beta   90.00
_cell.angle_gamma   90.00
#
_symmetry.space_group_name_H-M   'P 1'
#
loop_
_entity.id
_entity.type
_entity.pdbx_description
1 polymer ?
#
loop_
_entity_poly.entity_id
_entity_poly.type
_entity_poly.pdbx_seq_one_letter_code
_entity_poly.pdbx_strand_id
1 'polypeptide(L)'
;MSSGLKIFREDFLNANTWPQRKDGVPLDLLDNLNSDELRVAENELIAIADTKDDWPIKGLGHIKSEKSLPKLYELLKRSKKLMKVTIAEAIYQICGDEQMINIALTETPKISNEFALIDVMYTLSKFQDGRVKNLLNDYRNHTKYLVAYNATQALGLPTEPVVDKFRDHKPTSFWNRITSPWNN
;
A
#
# COMPACT_ATOMS: atom_id res chain seq x y z
N MET A 1 16.91 -27.60 -0.42
CA MET A 1 15.95 -26.52 -0.11
C MET A 1 14.57 -27.13 -0.07
N SER A 2 13.79 -26.82 0.96
CA SER A 2 12.36 -27.12 0.99
C SER A 2 11.63 -26.33 -0.11
N SER A 3 10.48 -26.84 -0.57
CA SER A 3 9.74 -26.27 -1.69
C SER A 3 9.27 -24.84 -1.41
N GLY A 4 8.84 -24.54 -0.19
CA GLY A 4 8.30 -23.22 0.19
C GLY A 4 9.37 -22.12 0.10
N LEU A 5 10.52 -22.36 0.72
CA LEU A 5 11.63 -21.40 0.70
C LEU A 5 12.20 -21.15 -0.72
N LYS A 6 12.12 -22.15 -1.61
CA LYS A 6 12.49 -21.97 -3.02
C LYS A 6 11.53 -21.00 -3.71
N ILE A 7 10.22 -21.24 -3.60
CA ILE A 7 9.17 -20.39 -4.19
C ILE A 7 9.27 -18.96 -3.63
N PHE A 8 9.41 -18.80 -2.32
CA PHE A 8 9.62 -17.49 -1.69
C PHE A 8 10.83 -16.75 -2.29
N ARG A 9 11.98 -17.42 -2.46
CA ARG A 9 13.15 -16.77 -3.06
C ARG A 9 12.91 -16.37 -4.52
N GLU A 10 12.25 -17.21 -5.30
CA GLU A 10 12.01 -16.97 -6.73
C GLU A 10 10.97 -15.87 -6.95
N ASP A 11 9.84 -15.94 -6.25
CA ASP A 11 8.66 -15.13 -6.52
C ASP A 11 8.51 -13.93 -5.58
N PHE A 12 9.23 -13.88 -4.47
CA PHE A 12 9.27 -12.74 -3.55
C PHE A 12 10.62 -12.02 -3.60
N LEU A 13 11.71 -12.67 -3.17
CA LEU A 13 13.00 -11.99 -2.95
C LEU A 13 13.67 -11.55 -4.25
N ASN A 14 13.64 -12.41 -5.27
CA ASN A 14 14.29 -12.16 -6.55
C ASN A 14 13.35 -11.57 -7.61
N ALA A 15 12.10 -11.26 -7.25
CA ALA A 15 11.14 -10.63 -8.14
C ALA A 15 11.60 -9.20 -8.49
N ASN A 16 12.10 -9.01 -9.70
CA ASN A 16 12.69 -7.76 -10.16
C ASN A 16 12.15 -7.28 -11.52
N THR A 17 11.16 -7.98 -12.08
CA THR A 17 10.50 -7.59 -13.32
C THR A 17 9.07 -7.11 -13.07
N TRP A 18 8.56 -6.25 -13.95
CA TRP A 18 7.17 -5.78 -13.86
C TRP A 18 6.14 -6.93 -13.84
N PRO A 19 6.22 -7.97 -14.69
CA PRO A 19 5.25 -9.07 -14.66
C PRO A 19 5.19 -9.82 -13.32
N GLN A 20 6.31 -9.94 -12.62
CA GLN A 20 6.35 -10.59 -11.30
C GLN A 20 5.75 -9.72 -10.20
N ARG A 21 5.82 -8.39 -10.34
CA ARG A 21 5.47 -7.45 -9.26
C ARG A 21 4.13 -6.73 -9.46
N LYS A 22 3.50 -6.88 -10.63
CA LYS A 22 2.28 -6.14 -11.02
C LYS A 22 1.08 -6.38 -10.09
N ASP A 23 1.02 -7.54 -9.44
CA ASP A 23 -0.12 -7.94 -8.59
C ASP A 23 0.08 -7.57 -7.11
N GLY A 24 1.20 -6.91 -6.78
CA GLY A 24 1.55 -6.51 -5.41
C GLY A 24 2.46 -7.51 -4.70
N VAL A 25 2.64 -7.31 -3.39
CA VAL A 25 3.52 -8.15 -2.56
C VAL A 25 2.82 -9.48 -2.26
N PRO A 26 3.39 -10.64 -2.63
CA PRO A 26 2.77 -11.94 -2.39
C PRO A 26 3.03 -12.40 -0.95
N LEU A 27 2.38 -11.73 0.01
CA LEU A 27 2.55 -11.99 1.46
C LEU A 27 2.12 -13.41 1.86
N ASP A 28 1.23 -14.04 1.10
CA ASP A 28 0.79 -15.42 1.27
C ASP A 28 1.94 -16.43 1.13
N LEU A 29 3.00 -16.09 0.39
CA LEU A 29 4.19 -16.93 0.32
C LEU A 29 4.89 -17.04 1.68
N LEU A 30 4.80 -16.01 2.53
CA LEU A 30 5.33 -16.04 3.89
C LEU A 30 4.46 -16.87 4.83
N ASP A 31 3.13 -16.80 4.66
CA ASP A 31 2.16 -17.56 5.46
C ASP A 31 2.27 -19.07 5.24
N ASN A 32 2.76 -19.48 4.06
CA ASN A 32 2.93 -20.88 3.68
C ASN A 32 4.26 -21.51 4.12
N LEU A 33 5.16 -20.73 4.75
CA LEU A 33 6.44 -21.23 5.24
C LEU A 33 6.26 -21.92 6.60
N ASN A 34 6.94 -23.06 6.79
CA ASN A 34 7.06 -23.62 8.14
C ASN A 34 8.00 -22.78 9.02
N SER A 35 8.01 -23.01 10.33
CA SER A 35 8.78 -22.19 11.28
C SER A 35 10.28 -22.05 10.97
N ASP A 36 10.92 -23.11 10.46
CA ASP A 36 12.34 -23.06 10.11
C ASP A 36 12.57 -22.27 8.82
N GLU A 37 11.70 -22.46 7.82
CA GLU A 37 11.73 -21.68 6.58
C GLU A 37 11.45 -20.20 6.84
N LEU A 38 10.46 -19.89 7.67
CA LEU A 38 10.08 -18.53 8.04
C LEU A 38 11.23 -17.81 8.75
N ARG A 39 11.94 -18.51 9.65
CA ARG A 39 13.15 -17.98 10.29
C ARG A 39 14.25 -17.68 9.27
N VAL A 40 14.42 -18.49 8.23
CA VAL A 40 15.39 -18.19 7.16
C VAL A 40 14.92 -16.99 6.34
N ALA A 41 13.66 -16.97 5.92
CA ALA A 41 13.06 -15.87 5.17
C ALA A 41 13.15 -14.53 5.92
N GLU A 42 12.84 -14.52 7.22
CA GLU A 42 12.98 -13.33 8.08
C GLU A 42 14.40 -12.76 8.02
N ASN A 43 15.43 -13.61 8.17
CA ASN A 43 16.82 -13.16 8.11
C ASN A 43 17.19 -12.58 6.74
N GLU A 44 16.71 -13.20 5.66
CA GLU A 44 16.94 -12.73 4.29
C GLU A 44 16.25 -11.38 4.06
N LEU A 45 14.99 -11.23 4.49
CA LEU A 45 14.26 -9.96 4.43
C LEU A 45 14.97 -8.85 5.20
N ILE A 46 15.42 -9.11 6.43
CA ILE A 46 16.19 -8.14 7.24
C ILE A 46 17.47 -7.72 6.51
N ALA A 47 18.17 -8.68 5.90
CA ALA A 47 19.44 -8.42 5.23
C ALA A 47 19.29 -7.52 4.00
N ILE A 48 18.19 -7.66 3.25
CA ILE A 48 17.96 -6.90 2.02
C ILE A 48 17.08 -5.65 2.20
N ALA A 49 16.45 -5.46 3.37
CA ALA A 49 15.57 -4.34 3.62
C ALA A 49 16.27 -2.98 3.44
N ASP A 50 15.78 -2.19 2.47
CA ASP A 50 16.28 -0.86 2.16
C ASP A 50 15.13 0.11 1.81
N THR A 51 15.46 1.34 1.38
CA THR A 51 14.46 2.36 1.05
C THR A 51 14.12 2.45 -0.44
N LYS A 52 14.63 1.53 -1.26
CA LYS A 52 14.39 1.45 -2.71
C LYS A 52 13.37 0.36 -3.04
N ASP A 53 13.28 -0.67 -2.21
CA ASP A 53 12.32 -1.76 -2.32
C ASP A 53 11.46 -1.86 -1.06
N ASP A 54 10.14 -1.76 -1.22
CA ASP A 54 9.18 -1.82 -0.12
C ASP A 54 8.71 -3.24 0.21
N TRP A 55 8.96 -4.24 -0.63
CA TRP A 55 8.53 -5.62 -0.41
C TRP A 55 9.16 -6.23 0.85
N PRO A 56 10.48 -6.12 1.08
CA PRO A 56 11.06 -6.66 2.31
C PRO A 56 10.47 -6.04 3.57
N ILE A 57 10.23 -4.73 3.55
CA ILE A 57 9.63 -3.99 4.68
C ILE A 57 8.20 -4.48 4.95
N LYS A 58 7.37 -4.60 3.91
CA LYS A 58 6.00 -5.12 4.01
C LYS A 58 5.98 -6.56 4.53
N GLY A 59 6.90 -7.41 4.05
CA GLY A 59 7.06 -8.78 4.53
C GLY A 59 7.40 -8.83 6.02
N LEU A 60 8.34 -8.00 6.47
CA LEU A 60 8.75 -7.93 7.89
C LEU A 60 7.63 -7.46 8.81
N GLY A 61 6.82 -6.49 8.37
CA GLY A 61 5.60 -6.07 9.07
C GLY A 61 4.60 -7.20 9.19
N HIS A 62 4.31 -7.87 8.06
CA HIS A 62 3.34 -8.96 7.97
C HIS A 62 3.66 -10.12 8.91
N ILE A 63 4.92 -10.55 8.96
CA ILE A 63 5.37 -11.66 9.84
C ILE A 63 5.64 -11.20 11.28
N LYS A 64 5.40 -9.92 11.60
CA LYS A 64 5.64 -9.32 12.91
C LYS A 64 7.06 -9.53 13.44
N SER A 65 8.06 -9.32 12.57
CA SER A 65 9.47 -9.53 12.90
C SER A 65 9.98 -8.51 13.93
N GLU A 66 9.94 -8.84 15.22
CA GLU A 66 10.53 -8.02 16.29
C GLU A 66 12.04 -7.81 16.06
N LYS A 67 12.72 -8.82 15.52
CA LYS A 67 14.14 -8.79 15.18
C LYS A 67 14.48 -7.68 14.17
N SER A 68 13.53 -7.30 13.32
CA SER A 68 13.73 -6.27 12.31
C SER A 68 13.62 -4.84 12.84
N LEU A 69 13.05 -4.63 14.03
CA LEU A 69 12.77 -3.29 14.55
C LEU A 69 13.98 -2.35 14.54
N PRO A 70 15.19 -2.73 14.99
CA PRO A 70 16.35 -1.84 14.94
C PRO A 70 16.65 -1.35 13.51
N LYS A 71 16.53 -2.25 12.52
CA LYS A 71 16.73 -1.91 11.11
C LYS A 71 15.62 -1.01 10.59
N LEU A 72 14.36 -1.32 10.89
CA LEU A 72 13.21 -0.52 10.44
C LEU A 72 13.27 0.91 11.00
N TYR A 73 13.62 1.10 12.28
CA TYR A 73 13.81 2.44 12.85
C TYR A 73 15.00 3.20 12.21
N GLU A 74 16.07 2.51 11.83
CA GLU A 74 17.16 3.12 11.04
C GLU A 74 16.66 3.58 9.67
N LEU A 75 15.91 2.74 8.96
CA LEU A 75 15.33 3.05 7.65
C LEU A 75 14.34 4.22 7.74
N LEU A 76 13.51 4.26 8.80
CA LEU A 76 12.50 5.30 9.03
C LEU A 76 13.11 6.71 9.12
N LYS A 77 14.30 6.83 9.72
CA LYS A 77 15.01 8.12 9.88
C LYS A 77 15.46 8.70 8.55
N ARG A 78 15.79 7.87 7.57
CA ARG A 78 16.34 8.27 6.26
C ARG A 78 15.32 8.25 5.13
N SER A 79 14.20 7.55 5.31
CA SER A 79 13.12 7.47 4.33
C SER A 79 12.31 8.76 4.25
N LYS A 80 11.54 8.91 3.16
CA LYS A 80 10.70 10.07 2.88
C LYS A 80 9.41 9.62 2.21
N LYS A 81 8.32 10.41 2.34
CA LYS A 81 7.08 10.22 1.56
C LYS A 81 6.53 8.79 1.74
N LEU A 82 6.08 8.16 0.64
CA LEU A 82 5.49 6.81 0.62
C LEU A 82 6.32 5.79 1.42
N MET A 83 7.62 5.69 1.16
CA MET A 83 8.47 4.72 1.84
C MET A 83 8.49 4.92 3.36
N LYS A 84 8.41 6.18 3.83
CA LYS A 84 8.33 6.47 5.26
C LYS A 84 7.01 6.00 5.87
N VAL A 85 5.91 6.14 5.13
CA VAL A 85 4.59 5.60 5.54
C VAL A 85 4.62 4.07 5.59
N THR A 86 5.22 3.40 4.59
CA THR A 86 5.34 1.94 4.57
C THR A 86 6.17 1.41 5.74
N ILE A 87 7.31 2.04 6.05
CA ILE A 87 8.13 1.62 7.20
C ILE A 87 7.38 1.87 8.52
N ALA A 88 6.70 3.00 8.65
CA ALA A 88 5.90 3.30 9.83
C ALA A 88 4.79 2.26 10.03
N GLU A 89 4.12 1.87 8.95
CA GLU A 89 3.10 0.84 8.98
C GLU A 89 3.66 -0.53 9.40
N ALA A 90 4.79 -0.96 8.84
CA ALA A 90 5.44 -2.21 9.24
C ALA A 90 5.81 -2.22 10.73
N ILE A 91 6.38 -1.12 11.24
CA ILE A 91 6.70 -0.98 12.68
C ILE A 91 5.43 -1.07 13.53
N TYR A 92 4.36 -0.38 13.11
CA TYR A 92 3.08 -0.41 13.81
C TYR A 92 2.48 -1.83 13.84
N GLN A 93 2.55 -2.58 12.74
CA GLN A 93 2.10 -3.98 12.71
C GLN A 93 2.88 -4.88 13.67
N ILE A 94 4.19 -4.65 13.82
CA ILE A 94 5.08 -5.46 14.66
C ILE A 94 4.80 -5.21 16.15
N CYS A 95 4.79 -3.94 16.58
CA CYS A 95 4.79 -3.61 18.01
C CYS A 95 3.76 -2.56 18.45
N GLY A 96 2.94 -2.04 17.53
CA GLY A 96 1.87 -1.09 17.87
C GLY A 96 2.36 0.30 18.27
N ASP A 97 3.57 0.72 17.87
CA ASP A 97 4.07 2.07 18.18
C ASP A 97 3.17 3.16 17.58
N GLU A 98 2.37 3.81 18.44
CA GLU A 98 1.42 4.85 18.04
C GLU A 98 2.10 6.09 17.42
N GLN A 99 3.40 6.31 17.64
CA GLN A 99 4.12 7.37 16.94
C GLN A 99 4.13 7.15 15.42
N MET A 100 4.04 5.89 14.98
CA MET A 100 3.98 5.56 13.55
C MET A 100 2.70 6.08 12.89
N ILE A 101 1.59 6.14 13.65
CA ILE A 101 0.35 6.76 13.19
C ILE A 101 0.59 8.25 12.92
N ASN A 102 1.26 8.95 13.84
CA ASN A 102 1.56 10.38 13.67
C ASN A 102 2.46 10.61 12.45
N ILE A 103 3.42 9.72 12.20
CA ILE A 103 4.26 9.76 10.99
C ILE A 103 3.41 9.57 9.74
N ALA A 104 2.53 8.57 9.70
CA ALA A 104 1.67 8.30 8.56
C ALA A 104 0.73 9.48 8.24
N LEU A 105 0.12 10.08 9.27
CA LEU A 105 -0.74 11.27 9.14
C LEU A 105 0.03 12.49 8.64
N THR A 106 1.29 12.65 9.06
CA THR A 106 2.13 13.80 8.69
C THR A 106 2.70 13.66 7.27
N GLU A 107 3.10 12.46 6.87
CA GLU A 107 3.77 12.24 5.58
C GLU A 107 2.80 12.08 4.42
N THR A 108 1.62 11.48 4.64
CA THR A 108 0.65 11.22 3.57
C THR A 108 0.26 12.48 2.78
N PRO A 109 -0.09 13.63 3.41
CA PRO A 109 -0.45 14.85 2.68
C PRO A 109 0.67 15.42 1.82
N LYS A 110 1.93 15.03 2.05
CA LYS A 110 3.11 15.48 1.27
C LYS A 110 3.31 14.68 -0.02
N ILE A 111 2.49 13.65 -0.27
CA ILE A 111 2.59 12.77 -1.42
C ILE A 111 1.68 13.31 -2.53
N SER A 112 2.29 13.83 -3.59
CA SER A 112 1.57 14.42 -4.73
C SER A 112 1.41 13.48 -5.92
N ASN A 113 2.16 12.38 -5.96
CA ASN A 113 2.08 11.40 -7.03
C ASN A 113 0.85 10.51 -6.82
N GLU A 114 -0.05 10.47 -7.80
CA GLU A 114 -1.32 9.74 -7.69
C GLU A 114 -1.14 8.22 -7.55
N PHE A 115 -0.13 7.64 -8.20
CA PHE A 115 0.17 6.20 -8.08
C PHE A 115 0.67 5.86 -6.68
N ALA A 116 1.57 6.69 -6.14
CA ALA A 116 2.02 6.54 -4.76
C ALA A 116 0.88 6.71 -3.75
N LEU A 117 -0.07 7.61 -4.01
CA LEU A 117 -1.26 7.77 -3.15
C LEU A 117 -2.15 6.53 -3.15
N ILE A 118 -2.29 5.82 -4.27
CA ILE A 118 -3.04 4.55 -4.33
C ILE A 118 -2.46 3.54 -3.35
N ASP A 119 -1.13 3.35 -3.35
CA ASP A 119 -0.45 2.45 -2.41
C ASP A 119 -0.59 2.89 -0.96
N VAL A 120 -0.57 4.20 -0.71
CA VAL A 120 -0.79 4.76 0.63
C VAL A 120 -2.21 4.46 1.13
N MET A 121 -3.25 4.49 0.27
CA MET A 121 -4.61 4.22 0.73
C MET A 121 -4.73 2.81 1.31
N TYR A 122 -4.13 1.82 0.64
CA TYR A 122 -4.07 0.45 1.17
C TYR A 122 -3.27 0.39 2.48
N THR A 123 -2.10 1.04 2.52
CA THR A 123 -1.23 1.08 3.70
C THR A 123 -1.94 1.71 4.91
N LEU A 124 -2.66 2.80 4.71
CA LEU A 124 -3.40 3.49 5.77
C LEU A 124 -4.50 2.62 6.39
N SER A 125 -5.15 1.75 5.61
CA SER A 125 -6.20 0.84 6.12
C SER A 125 -5.70 -0.11 7.22
N LYS A 126 -4.38 -0.31 7.34
CA LYS A 126 -3.77 -1.21 8.31
C LYS A 126 -3.61 -0.57 9.69
N PHE A 127 -3.69 0.75 9.79
CA PHE A 127 -3.75 1.44 11.08
C PHE A 127 -5.16 1.38 11.67
N GLN A 128 -5.29 0.87 12.89
CA GLN A 128 -6.56 0.81 13.60
C GLN A 128 -6.80 2.11 14.38
N ASP A 129 -6.79 3.26 13.69
CA ASP A 129 -6.87 4.60 14.30
C ASP A 129 -7.92 5.49 13.62
N GLY A 130 -8.76 6.15 14.43
CA GLY A 130 -9.85 7.01 13.95
C GLY A 130 -9.39 8.24 13.17
N ARG A 131 -8.20 8.77 13.45
CA ARG A 131 -7.62 9.89 12.71
C ARG A 131 -7.18 9.45 11.32
N VAL A 132 -6.64 8.23 11.19
CA VAL A 132 -6.32 7.64 9.88
C VAL A 132 -7.60 7.39 9.08
N LYS A 133 -8.66 6.91 9.73
CA LYS A 133 -9.99 6.77 9.13
C LYS A 133 -10.54 8.12 8.63
N ASN A 134 -10.34 9.20 9.37
CA ASN A 134 -10.73 10.55 8.95
C ASN A 134 -9.93 11.01 7.73
N LEU A 135 -8.61 10.79 7.73
CA LEU A 135 -7.77 11.10 6.56
C LEU A 135 -8.23 10.33 5.31
N LEU A 136 -8.51 9.03 5.44
CA LEU A 136 -9.07 8.23 4.34
C LEU A 136 -10.41 8.80 3.85
N ASN A 137 -11.28 9.27 4.76
CA ASN A 137 -12.53 9.91 4.38
C ASN A 137 -12.32 11.19 3.54
N ASP A 138 -11.32 11.99 3.88
CA ASP A 138 -10.97 13.18 3.08
C ASP A 138 -10.53 12.78 1.66
N TYR A 139 -9.71 11.72 1.54
CA TYR A 139 -9.25 11.22 0.24
C TYR A 139 -10.37 10.64 -0.65
N ARG A 140 -11.52 10.24 -0.11
CA ARG A 140 -12.70 9.85 -0.92
C ARG A 140 -13.21 11.00 -1.79
N ASN A 141 -12.90 12.25 -1.43
CA ASN A 141 -13.25 13.43 -2.20
C ASN A 141 -12.11 13.96 -3.08
N HIS A 142 -11.01 13.21 -3.20
CA HIS A 142 -9.89 13.59 -4.04
C HIS A 142 -10.32 13.77 -5.51
N THR A 143 -9.69 14.71 -6.22
CA THR A 143 -10.03 15.05 -7.62
C THR A 143 -9.66 13.97 -8.63
N LYS A 144 -8.83 13.01 -8.23
CA LYS A 144 -8.41 11.86 -9.04
C LYS A 144 -9.24 10.64 -8.69
N TYR A 145 -9.90 10.07 -9.70
CA TYR A 145 -10.77 8.90 -9.57
C TYR A 145 -10.11 7.75 -8.81
N LEU A 146 -8.91 7.33 -9.22
CA LEU A 146 -8.26 6.16 -8.61
C LEU A 146 -7.90 6.39 -7.13
N VAL A 147 -7.56 7.61 -6.74
CA VAL A 147 -7.28 7.93 -5.33
C VAL A 147 -8.57 7.87 -4.51
N ALA A 148 -9.64 8.50 -4.99
CA ALA A 148 -10.95 8.47 -4.32
C ALA A 148 -11.53 7.05 -4.21
N TYR A 149 -11.38 6.26 -5.27
CA TYR A 149 -11.81 4.87 -5.33
C TYR A 149 -11.05 4.02 -4.30
N ASN A 150 -9.71 4.10 -4.28
CA ASN A 150 -8.90 3.30 -3.35
C ASN A 150 -9.08 3.74 -1.89
N ALA A 151 -9.30 5.03 -1.61
CA ALA A 151 -9.64 5.49 -0.27
C ALA A 151 -10.98 4.91 0.21
N THR A 152 -11.95 4.78 -0.69
CA THR A 152 -13.27 4.19 -0.41
C THR A 152 -13.15 2.69 -0.15
N GLN A 153 -12.40 1.97 -0.99
CA GLN A 153 -12.07 0.55 -0.80
C GLN A 153 -11.32 0.29 0.51
N ALA A 154 -10.33 1.12 0.84
CA ALA A 154 -9.56 1.04 2.08
C ALA A 154 -10.43 1.17 3.35
N LEU A 155 -11.59 1.81 3.23
CA LEU A 155 -12.58 1.94 4.30
C LEU A 155 -13.63 0.81 4.31
N GLY A 156 -13.56 -0.14 3.37
CA GLY A 156 -14.54 -1.21 3.19
C GLY A 156 -15.92 -0.71 2.76
N LEU A 157 -15.97 0.44 2.07
CA LEU A 157 -17.22 1.07 1.64
C LEU A 157 -17.55 0.73 0.17
N PRO A 158 -18.85 0.73 -0.22
CA PRO A 158 -19.26 0.57 -1.62
C PRO A 158 -18.65 1.66 -2.51
N THR A 159 -18.17 1.26 -3.70
CA THR A 159 -17.47 2.16 -4.64
C THR A 159 -18.35 2.74 -5.74
N GLU A 160 -19.56 2.22 -5.93
CA GLU A 160 -20.52 2.68 -6.93
C GLU A 160 -20.76 4.19 -6.87
N PRO A 161 -20.93 4.82 -5.69
CA PRO A 161 -21.11 6.27 -5.61
C PRO A 161 -19.89 7.07 -6.12
N VAL A 162 -18.68 6.53 -5.98
CA VAL A 162 -17.47 7.16 -6.51
C VAL A 162 -17.44 7.01 -8.03
N VAL A 163 -17.78 5.83 -8.56
CA VAL A 163 -17.86 5.59 -10.00
C VAL A 163 -18.85 6.57 -10.65
N ASP A 164 -20.05 6.72 -10.07
CA ASP A 164 -21.09 7.61 -10.58
C ASP A 164 -20.65 9.08 -10.57
N LYS A 165 -20.11 9.55 -9.43
CA LYS A 165 -19.56 10.90 -9.28
C LYS A 165 -18.57 11.23 -10.41
N PHE A 166 -17.69 10.31 -10.77
CA PHE A 166 -16.67 10.54 -11.81
C PHE A 166 -17.17 10.29 -13.24
N ARG A 167 -18.29 9.58 -13.41
CA ARG A 167 -18.93 9.39 -14.72
C ARG A 167 -19.59 10.67 -15.21
N ASP A 168 -20.27 11.39 -14.32
CA ASP A 168 -21.02 12.62 -14.62
C ASP A 168 -20.14 13.84 -14.91
N HIS A 169 -18.84 13.75 -14.60
CA HIS A 169 -17.84 14.79 -14.88
C HIS A 169 -17.11 14.62 -16.21
N LYS A 170 -17.45 13.61 -17.03
CA LYS A 170 -16.99 13.59 -18.42
C LYS A 170 -17.75 14.68 -19.17
N PRO A 171 -17.08 15.67 -19.80
CA PRO A 171 -17.79 16.60 -20.65
C PRO A 171 -18.52 15.77 -21.71
N THR A 172 -19.85 15.90 -21.77
CA THR A 172 -20.62 15.42 -22.92
C THR A 172 -19.88 15.89 -24.15
N SER A 173 -19.38 14.94 -24.94
CA SER A 173 -18.58 15.29 -26.11
C SER A 173 -19.35 16.32 -26.93
N PHE A 174 -18.66 17.34 -27.44
CA PHE A 174 -19.28 18.32 -28.33
C PHE A 174 -20.11 17.63 -29.43
N TRP A 175 -19.64 16.47 -29.92
CA TRP A 175 -20.34 15.61 -30.88
C TRP A 175 -21.70 15.09 -30.40
N ASN A 176 -21.85 14.73 -29.12
CA ASN A 176 -23.13 14.28 -28.56
C ASN A 176 -24.19 15.39 -28.55
N ARG A 177 -23.79 16.67 -28.64
CA ARG A 177 -24.68 17.83 -28.69
C ARG A 177 -25.12 18.20 -30.11
N ILE A 178 -24.38 17.79 -31.14
CA ILE A 178 -24.65 18.12 -32.55
C ILE A 178 -25.23 16.94 -33.35
N THR A 179 -25.23 15.73 -32.79
CA THR A 179 -25.82 14.53 -33.41
C THR A 179 -27.11 14.06 -32.74
N SER A 180 -27.93 14.97 -32.20
CA SER A 180 -29.36 14.70 -31.94
C SER A 180 -30.17 15.32 -33.07
N PRO A 181 -30.43 14.60 -34.18
CA PRO A 181 -31.32 15.07 -35.21
C PRO A 181 -32.76 14.69 -34.79
N TRP A 182 -33.56 15.73 -34.51
CA TRP A 182 -35.04 15.75 -34.49
C TRP A 182 -35.76 14.99 -33.37
N ASN A 183 -36.25 15.74 -32.38
CA ASN A 183 -37.52 15.49 -31.70
C ASN A 183 -38.24 16.84 -31.55
N ASN A 184 -38.98 17.20 -32.59
CA ASN A 184 -40.16 18.08 -32.54
C ASN A 184 -41.25 17.39 -33.35
#